data_AF-A0A9J6AL48-F1
#
_entry.id   AF-A0A9J6AL48-F1
#
_cell.length_a   1.000
_cell.length_b   1.000
_cell.length_c   1.000
_cell.angle_alpha   90.00
_cell.angle_beta   90.00
_cell.angle_gamma   90.00
#
_symmetry.space_group_name_H-M   'P 1'
#
loop_
_entity.id
_entity.type
_entity.pdbx_description
1 polymer ?
#
loop_
_entity_poly.entity_id
_entity_poly.type
_entity_poly.pdbx_seq_one_letter_code
_entity_poly.pdbx_strand_id
1 'polypeptide(L)'
;MGDASNSTYIPKKKLHTYLEELFKKKSSARENALRTLVKQFETNVRYEFVENNFVTLIHRCQNCLKRGSALEIDLALQLIGLVVLTLGAGDNAHQVYEELLMLVPELLIKSKLSHAIKVFECLSIVTFVGAKDFVDTERSMEIIYQFLNQETKHPSSVAAAAISGWVLLLSGIDRWNVSPKKWKESIPFLLKQLKEDDEHVNVASIEALALIFEIGSLEKFSNQAREYASMKDMKDGIMEHVKRVCNGTKQDTSKILEDDYDKIVTLTLGRTSLTFSTWSKLKQMSYIRKFLGNGFKNHMMENEHLHNVFHFAPATKCSDDLELYKPEFEEVVFRVFVPEVRRENCANRIHKSHNSLLSKGRTKLRNKYRSLAEETKAGHIADEELD
;
A
#
# COMPACT_ATOMS: atom_id res chain seq x y z
N MET A 1 -21.89 -5.77 21.30
CA MET A 1 -20.85 -5.68 22.34
C MET A 1 -19.56 -5.34 21.63
N GLY A 2 -19.18 -4.05 21.67
CA GLY A 2 -18.01 -3.54 20.97
C GLY A 2 -16.87 -3.37 21.96
N ASP A 3 -15.74 -4.02 21.69
CA ASP A 3 -14.50 -3.73 22.39
C ASP A 3 -13.95 -2.39 21.89
N ALA A 4 -14.05 -1.40 22.78
CA ALA A 4 -13.34 -0.14 22.66
C ALA A 4 -11.84 -0.43 22.75
N SER A 5 -11.18 -0.36 21.61
CA SER A 5 -9.71 -0.35 21.50
C SER A 5 -9.20 0.94 22.15
N ASN A 6 -8.75 0.82 23.39
CA ASN A 6 -8.03 1.85 24.13
C ASN A 6 -6.75 2.26 23.37
N SER A 7 -6.85 3.30 22.54
CA SER A 7 -5.69 4.06 22.06
C SER A 7 -4.96 4.61 23.28
N THR A 8 -3.86 3.97 23.65
CA THR A 8 -3.05 4.37 24.80
C THR A 8 -2.07 5.43 24.32
N TYR A 9 -2.53 6.67 24.23
CA TYR A 9 -1.68 7.82 23.98
C TYR A 9 -0.68 7.94 25.15
N ILE A 10 0.59 7.63 24.91
CA ILE A 10 1.64 7.77 25.91
C ILE A 10 2.20 9.22 25.81
N PRO A 11 2.20 10.00 26.91
CA PRO A 11 2.77 11.35 26.92
C PRO A 11 4.23 11.37 26.46
N LYS A 12 4.66 12.41 25.75
CA LYS A 12 6.04 12.58 25.22
C LYS A 12 7.14 12.25 26.24
N LYS A 13 6.96 12.69 27.50
CA LYS A 13 7.92 12.43 28.61
C LYS A 13 8.18 10.94 28.89
N LYS A 14 7.20 10.06 28.66
CA LYS A 14 7.35 8.62 28.88
C LYS A 14 8.08 7.91 27.73
N LEU A 15 8.11 8.48 26.51
CA LEU A 15 8.84 7.89 25.38
C LEU A 15 10.35 7.91 25.59
N HIS A 16 10.88 9.01 26.15
CA HIS A 16 12.31 9.11 26.49
C HIS A 16 12.72 8.04 27.50
N THR A 17 11.87 7.72 28.48
CA THR A 17 12.13 6.63 29.42
C THR A 17 12.33 5.30 28.69
N TYR A 18 11.47 4.96 27.72
CA TYR A 18 11.62 3.73 26.94
C TYR A 18 12.85 3.76 26.02
N LEU A 19 13.23 4.93 25.49
CA LEU A 19 14.49 5.10 24.77
C LEU A 19 15.70 4.79 25.67
N GLU A 20 15.70 5.29 26.92
CA GLU A 20 16.72 4.97 27.92
C GLU A 20 16.72 3.49 28.30
N GLU A 21 15.55 2.85 28.37
CA GLU A 21 15.46 1.42 28.65
C GLU A 21 16.15 0.55 27.58
N LEU A 22 16.25 1.03 26.33
CA LEU A 22 17.01 0.33 25.29
C LEU A 22 18.49 0.21 25.63
N PHE A 23 19.05 1.05 26.52
CA PHE A 23 20.43 0.97 26.99
C PHE A 23 20.67 -0.08 28.08
N LYS A 24 19.61 -0.61 28.70
CA LYS A 24 19.75 -1.58 29.80
C LYS A 24 20.40 -2.88 29.31
N LYS A 25 21.25 -3.47 30.16
CA LYS A 25 21.92 -4.76 29.88
C LYS A 25 20.94 -5.94 29.80
N LYS A 26 19.81 -5.88 30.51
CA LYS A 26 18.81 -6.94 30.56
C LYS A 26 17.97 -6.99 29.28
N SER A 27 17.95 -8.14 28.58
CA SER A 27 17.15 -8.33 27.36
C SER A 27 15.67 -8.08 27.57
N SER A 28 15.07 -8.61 28.64
CA SER A 28 13.64 -8.44 28.90
C SER A 28 13.20 -6.96 29.04
N ALA A 29 14.09 -6.09 29.52
CA ALA A 29 13.81 -4.67 29.65
C ALA A 29 13.83 -3.99 28.27
N ARG A 30 14.82 -4.33 27.43
CA ARG A 30 14.92 -3.83 26.06
C ARG A 30 13.76 -4.32 25.19
N GLU A 31 13.37 -5.58 25.32
CA GLU A 31 12.21 -6.15 24.62
C GLU A 31 10.92 -5.41 24.97
N ASN A 32 10.68 -5.14 26.25
CA ASN A 32 9.51 -4.38 26.69
C ASN A 32 9.51 -2.95 26.14
N ALA A 33 10.67 -2.29 26.15
CA ALA A 33 10.84 -0.97 25.58
C ALA A 33 10.58 -0.96 24.08
N LEU A 34 11.16 -1.91 23.32
CA LEU A 34 10.93 -2.06 21.88
C LEU A 34 9.46 -2.29 21.56
N ARG A 35 8.77 -3.22 22.25
CA ARG A 35 7.33 -3.46 22.08
C ARG A 35 6.51 -2.19 22.28
N THR A 36 6.84 -1.43 23.33
CA THR A 36 6.11 -0.21 23.66
C THR A 36 6.34 0.86 22.61
N LEU A 37 7.59 1.05 22.16
CA LEU A 37 7.94 1.98 21.10
C LEU A 37 7.23 1.60 19.78
N VAL A 38 7.34 0.35 19.33
CA VAL A 38 6.64 -0.15 18.13
C VAL A 38 5.15 0.18 18.19
N LYS A 39 4.45 -0.19 19.27
CA LYS A 39 3.02 0.10 19.42
C LYS A 39 2.70 1.61 19.35
N GLN A 40 3.56 2.45 19.92
CA GLN A 40 3.37 3.90 19.88
C GLN A 40 3.56 4.47 18.48
N PHE A 41 4.57 4.03 17.74
CA PHE A 41 4.83 4.47 16.37
C PHE A 41 3.88 3.86 15.34
N GLU A 42 3.37 2.65 15.57
CA GLU A 42 2.28 2.10 14.76
C GLU A 42 1.05 2.99 14.86
N THR A 43 0.68 3.40 16.07
CA THR A 43 -0.60 4.08 16.33
C THR A 43 -0.54 5.60 16.11
N ASN A 44 0.58 6.26 16.43
CA ASN A 44 0.68 7.71 16.46
C ASN A 44 1.84 8.22 15.61
N VAL A 45 1.64 9.35 14.93
CA VAL A 45 2.73 10.04 14.24
C VAL A 45 3.52 10.85 15.27
N ARG A 46 4.81 10.53 15.43
CA ARG A 46 5.69 11.14 16.45
C ARG A 46 6.92 11.80 15.82
N TYR A 47 6.69 12.59 14.77
CA TYR A 47 7.75 13.21 13.95
C TYR A 47 8.84 13.90 14.77
N GLU A 48 8.48 14.89 15.60
CA GLU A 48 9.43 15.67 16.42
C GLU A 48 10.29 14.78 17.34
N PHE A 49 9.73 13.69 17.87
CA PHE A 49 10.49 12.77 18.70
C PHE A 49 11.48 11.94 17.87
N VAL A 50 11.06 11.49 16.68
CA VAL A 50 11.95 10.77 15.76
C VAL A 50 13.09 11.67 15.33
N GLU A 51 12.79 12.86 14.83
CA GLU A 51 13.78 13.82 14.34
C GLU A 51 14.87 14.09 15.37
N ASN A 52 14.49 14.36 16.62
CA ASN A 52 15.43 14.65 17.70
C ASN A 52 16.23 13.44 18.21
N ASN A 53 15.74 12.20 18.01
CA ASN A 53 16.35 10.99 18.58
C ASN A 53 16.73 9.94 17.53
N PHE A 54 16.70 10.30 16.25
CA PHE A 54 16.81 9.40 15.11
C PHE A 54 18.07 8.55 15.18
N VAL A 55 19.23 9.20 15.30
CA VAL A 55 20.55 8.53 15.37
C VAL A 55 20.57 7.51 16.51
N THR A 56 20.06 7.90 17.69
CA THR A 56 20.01 7.02 18.85
C THR A 56 19.10 5.82 18.60
N LEU A 57 17.89 6.04 18.09
CA LEU A 57 16.92 4.97 17.80
C LEU A 57 17.50 3.94 16.83
N ILE A 58 18.03 4.39 15.68
CA ILE A 58 18.59 3.52 14.65
C ILE A 58 19.80 2.75 15.19
N HIS A 59 20.74 3.42 15.85
CA HIS A 59 21.91 2.76 16.43
C HIS A 59 21.52 1.72 17.50
N ARG A 60 20.51 1.98 18.33
CA ARG A 60 20.01 0.99 19.29
C ARG A 60 19.37 -0.21 18.57
N CYS A 61 18.55 0.02 17.56
CA CYS A 61 17.96 -1.05 16.77
C CYS A 61 19.05 -1.92 16.10
N GLN A 62 20.06 -1.32 15.48
CA GLN A 62 21.18 -2.06 14.86
C GLN A 62 21.95 -2.92 15.86
N ASN A 63 22.14 -2.43 17.10
CA ASN A 63 22.74 -3.24 18.16
C ASN A 63 21.87 -4.45 18.53
N CYS A 64 20.54 -4.29 18.55
CA CYS A 64 19.60 -5.41 18.69
C CYS A 64 19.68 -6.38 17.51
N LEU A 65 19.85 -5.90 16.27
CA LEU A 65 20.03 -6.78 15.11
C LEU A 65 21.30 -7.64 15.21
N LYS A 66 22.38 -7.08 15.76
CA LYS A 66 23.69 -7.77 15.86
C LYS A 66 23.77 -8.77 17.02
N ARG A 67 23.11 -8.50 18.15
CA ARG A 67 23.32 -9.23 19.42
C ARG A 67 22.04 -9.51 20.22
N GLY A 68 20.88 -9.14 19.71
CA GLY A 68 19.61 -9.27 20.42
C GLY A 68 19.05 -10.68 20.40
N SER A 69 18.03 -10.91 21.23
CA SER A 69 17.18 -12.09 21.13
C SER A 69 16.38 -12.10 19.82
N ALA A 70 15.81 -13.25 19.45
CA ALA A 70 14.94 -13.37 18.28
C ALA A 70 13.80 -12.32 18.28
N LEU A 71 13.19 -12.09 19.45
CA LEU A 71 12.13 -11.09 19.60
C LEU A 71 12.67 -9.65 19.48
N GLU A 72 13.85 -9.37 20.04
CA GLU A 72 14.49 -8.05 19.90
C GLU A 72 14.78 -7.72 18.44
N ILE A 73 15.22 -8.71 17.65
CA ILE A 73 15.53 -8.54 16.23
C ILE A 73 14.24 -8.19 15.46
N ASP A 74 13.16 -8.96 15.63
CA ASP A 74 11.89 -8.71 14.93
C ASP A 74 11.30 -7.33 15.27
N LEU A 75 11.32 -6.96 16.56
CA LEU A 75 10.82 -5.66 16.99
C LEU A 75 11.71 -4.51 16.52
N ALA A 76 13.03 -4.71 16.48
CA ALA A 76 13.96 -3.70 15.97
C ALA A 76 13.76 -3.46 14.48
N LEU A 77 13.61 -4.50 13.67
CA LEU A 77 13.30 -4.39 12.23
C LEU A 77 11.99 -3.62 12.01
N GLN A 78 10.96 -3.95 12.78
CA GLN A 78 9.69 -3.24 12.70
C GLN A 78 9.81 -1.77 13.10
N LEU A 79 10.52 -1.49 14.20
CA LEU A 79 10.74 -0.12 14.68
C LEU A 79 11.53 0.72 13.66
N ILE A 80 12.55 0.16 13.01
CA ILE A 80 13.31 0.84 11.96
C ILE A 80 12.38 1.29 10.83
N GLY A 81 11.54 0.38 10.31
CA GLY A 81 10.61 0.72 9.24
C GLY A 81 9.60 1.81 9.66
N LEU A 82 9.08 1.74 10.90
CA LEU A 82 8.15 2.76 11.44
C LEU A 82 8.82 4.12 11.62
N VAL A 83 10.07 4.14 12.09
CA VAL A 83 10.87 5.35 12.27
C VAL A 83 11.11 6.03 10.92
N VAL A 84 11.53 5.26 9.91
CA VAL A 84 11.75 5.78 8.55
C VAL A 84 10.44 6.27 7.94
N LEU A 85 9.35 5.52 8.07
CA LEU A 85 8.04 5.92 7.55
C LEU A 85 7.48 7.18 8.24
N THR A 86 7.81 7.39 9.51
CA THR A 86 7.40 8.58 10.26
C THR A 86 8.24 9.81 9.88
N LEU A 87 9.54 9.62 9.64
CA LEU A 87 10.45 10.70 9.26
C LEU A 87 10.22 11.16 7.81
N GLY A 88 9.85 10.23 6.93
CA GLY A 88 9.65 10.49 5.51
C GLY A 88 10.95 10.50 4.71
N ALA A 89 10.83 10.77 3.42
CA ALA A 89 11.96 10.83 2.50
C ALA A 89 12.94 11.95 2.87
N GLY A 90 14.25 11.65 2.82
CA GLY A 90 15.33 12.58 3.17
C GLY A 90 16.66 11.86 3.43
N ASP A 91 17.72 12.61 3.70
CA ASP A 91 19.06 12.05 3.89
C ASP A 91 19.15 11.06 5.07
N ASN A 92 18.41 11.33 6.15
CA ASN A 92 18.31 10.42 7.29
C ASN A 92 17.73 9.06 6.87
N ALA A 93 16.60 9.04 6.16
CA ALA A 93 15.98 7.80 5.68
C ALA A 93 16.91 7.04 4.71
N HIS A 94 17.59 7.77 3.82
CA HIS A 94 18.54 7.20 2.89
C HIS A 94 19.77 6.58 3.60
N GLN A 95 20.26 7.20 4.67
CA GLN A 95 21.33 6.63 5.48
C GLN A 95 20.91 5.28 6.09
N VAL A 96 19.68 5.18 6.62
CA VAL A 96 19.17 3.89 7.14
C VAL A 96 19.10 2.84 6.03
N TYR A 97 18.66 3.24 4.84
CA TYR A 97 18.58 2.36 3.68
C TYR A 97 19.95 1.75 3.34
N GLU A 98 21.00 2.56 3.19
CA GLU A 98 22.36 2.10 2.90
C GLU A 98 22.90 1.18 4.01
N GLU A 99 22.70 1.57 5.27
CA GLU A 99 23.14 0.76 6.40
C GLU A 99 22.38 -0.57 6.50
N LEU A 100 21.08 -0.59 6.18
CA LEU A 100 20.24 -1.79 6.20
C LEU A 100 20.62 -2.76 5.08
N LEU A 101 20.87 -2.26 3.87
CA LEU A 101 21.30 -3.07 2.72
C LEU A 101 22.51 -3.94 3.06
N MET A 102 23.49 -3.37 3.76
CA MET A 102 24.70 -4.08 4.17
C MET A 102 24.43 -5.18 5.21
N LEU A 103 23.36 -5.06 6.00
CA LEU A 103 23.01 -6.00 7.08
C LEU A 103 22.10 -7.13 6.61
N VAL A 104 21.28 -6.93 5.57
CA VAL A 104 20.28 -7.90 5.11
C VAL A 104 20.88 -9.28 4.77
N PRO A 105 21.95 -9.39 3.96
CA PRO A 105 22.52 -10.70 3.63
C PRO A 105 23.00 -11.46 4.88
N GLU A 106 23.66 -10.75 5.80
CA GLU A 106 24.12 -11.33 7.06
C GLU A 106 22.96 -11.83 7.91
N LEU A 107 21.87 -11.05 8.01
CA LEU A 107 20.68 -11.42 8.76
C LEU A 107 19.99 -12.65 8.17
N LEU A 108 19.81 -12.73 6.85
CA LEU A 108 19.16 -13.86 6.20
C LEU A 108 19.96 -15.15 6.37
N ILE A 109 21.29 -15.09 6.26
CA ILE A 109 22.18 -16.26 6.39
C ILE A 109 22.28 -16.70 7.86
N LYS A 110 22.63 -15.80 8.79
CA LYS A 110 22.90 -16.15 10.20
C LYS A 110 21.65 -16.63 10.93
N SER A 111 20.49 -16.06 10.62
CA SER A 111 19.25 -16.37 11.33
C SER A 111 18.51 -17.61 10.81
N LYS A 112 19.05 -18.33 9.81
CA LYS A 112 18.39 -19.48 9.18
C LYS A 112 16.92 -19.18 8.81
N LEU A 113 16.68 -17.98 8.29
CA LEU A 113 15.36 -17.47 7.88
C LEU A 113 14.33 -17.20 9.00
N SER A 114 14.69 -17.29 10.29
CA SER A 114 13.74 -17.04 11.38
C SER A 114 13.13 -15.65 11.36
N HIS A 115 13.89 -14.67 10.87
CA HIS A 115 13.49 -13.26 10.80
C HIS A 115 13.17 -12.79 9.38
N ALA A 116 13.18 -13.70 8.39
CA ALA A 116 13.17 -13.34 6.98
C ALA A 116 11.95 -12.47 6.58
N ILE A 117 10.76 -12.79 7.09
CA ILE A 117 9.55 -11.99 6.84
C ILE A 117 9.75 -10.54 7.32
N LYS A 118 10.24 -10.35 8.55
CA LYS A 118 10.47 -9.01 9.12
C LYS A 118 11.59 -8.26 8.43
N VAL A 119 12.62 -8.98 7.96
CA VAL A 119 13.70 -8.41 7.14
C VAL A 119 13.13 -7.87 5.83
N PHE A 120 12.31 -8.64 5.10
CA PHE A 120 11.71 -8.17 3.86
C PHE A 120 10.71 -7.05 4.06
N GLU A 121 9.88 -7.10 5.12
CA GLU A 121 8.96 -6.01 5.47
C GLU A 121 9.73 -4.71 5.76
N CYS A 122 10.80 -4.78 6.56
CA CYS A 122 11.65 -3.65 6.89
C CYS A 122 12.37 -3.10 5.64
N LEU A 123 13.06 -3.95 4.89
CA LEU A 123 13.78 -3.57 3.67
C LEU A 123 12.86 -2.89 2.66
N SER A 124 11.64 -3.42 2.49
CA SER A 124 10.69 -2.89 1.51
C SER A 124 10.20 -1.49 1.92
N ILE A 125 9.83 -1.28 3.18
CA ILE A 125 9.41 0.04 3.68
C ILE A 125 10.56 1.05 3.65
N VAL A 126 11.74 0.65 4.13
CA VAL A 126 12.91 1.53 4.19
C VAL A 126 13.37 1.92 2.79
N THR A 127 13.38 0.98 1.84
CA THR A 127 13.71 1.30 0.44
C THR A 127 12.63 2.19 -0.17
N PHE A 128 11.35 1.89 0.03
CA PHE A 128 10.24 2.68 -0.54
C PHE A 128 10.28 4.15 -0.12
N VAL A 129 10.73 4.44 1.11
CA VAL A 129 10.82 5.80 1.65
C VAL A 129 12.21 6.44 1.44
N GLY A 130 13.28 5.65 1.57
CA GLY A 130 14.66 6.12 1.66
C GLY A 130 15.50 5.99 0.37
N ALA A 131 15.02 5.27 -0.65
CA ALA A 131 15.70 5.23 -1.95
C ALA A 131 15.68 6.63 -2.60
N LYS A 132 16.82 7.08 -3.12
CA LYS A 132 16.91 8.39 -3.80
C LYS A 132 16.47 8.29 -5.26
N ASP A 133 16.72 7.15 -5.89
CA ASP A 133 16.40 6.91 -7.28
C ASP A 133 15.95 5.46 -7.53
N PHE A 134 15.68 5.16 -8.81
CA PHE A 134 15.30 3.82 -9.24
C PHE A 134 16.46 2.82 -9.13
N VAL A 135 17.73 3.27 -9.13
CA VAL A 135 18.90 2.39 -9.02
C VAL A 135 18.97 1.82 -7.61
N ASP A 136 18.77 2.65 -6.59
CA ASP A 136 18.64 2.22 -5.20
C ASP A 136 17.49 1.22 -5.02
N THR A 137 16.35 1.52 -5.63
CA THR A 137 15.18 0.64 -5.57
C THR A 137 15.48 -0.72 -6.22
N GLU A 138 16.13 -0.73 -7.40
CA GLU A 138 16.54 -1.96 -8.09
C GLU A 138 17.54 -2.78 -7.28
N ARG A 139 18.47 -2.16 -6.53
CA ARG A 139 19.43 -2.89 -5.67
C ARG A 139 18.71 -3.73 -4.61
N SER A 140 17.73 -3.15 -3.92
CA SER A 140 16.91 -3.90 -2.95
C SER A 140 16.09 -5.00 -3.62
N MET A 141 15.51 -4.71 -4.79
CA MET A 141 14.79 -5.71 -5.57
C MET A 141 15.70 -6.88 -5.97
N GLU A 142 16.95 -6.62 -6.34
CA GLU A 142 17.92 -7.66 -6.71
C GLU A 142 18.22 -8.57 -5.53
N ILE A 143 18.40 -8.03 -4.32
CA ILE A 143 18.62 -8.84 -3.11
C ILE A 143 17.42 -9.77 -2.85
N ILE A 144 16.20 -9.24 -2.95
CA ILE A 144 14.98 -10.03 -2.78
C ILE A 144 14.86 -11.10 -3.87
N TYR A 145 15.15 -10.74 -5.12
CA TYR A 145 15.05 -11.65 -6.26
C TYR A 145 16.13 -12.74 -6.24
N GLN A 146 17.35 -12.42 -5.81
CA GLN A 146 18.42 -13.39 -5.60
C GLN A 146 18.04 -14.40 -4.52
N PHE A 147 17.43 -13.93 -3.42
CA PHE A 147 16.88 -14.81 -2.39
C PHE A 147 15.82 -15.76 -2.97
N LEU A 148 14.84 -15.24 -3.71
CA LEU A 148 13.76 -16.03 -4.30
C LEU A 148 14.23 -17.10 -5.30
N ASN A 149 15.37 -16.88 -5.98
CA ASN A 149 15.93 -17.81 -6.97
C ASN A 149 16.95 -18.80 -6.39
N GLN A 150 17.15 -18.85 -5.08
CA GLN A 150 18.01 -19.87 -4.47
C GLN A 150 17.40 -21.26 -4.69
N GLU A 151 18.25 -22.27 -4.88
CA GLU A 151 17.81 -23.66 -5.09
C GLU A 151 17.10 -24.26 -3.87
N THR A 152 17.24 -23.63 -2.70
CA THR A 152 16.61 -24.08 -1.46
C THR A 152 15.13 -23.76 -1.44
N LYS A 153 14.29 -24.76 -1.15
CA LYS A 153 12.85 -24.52 -0.94
C LYS A 153 12.65 -23.69 0.32
N HIS A 154 12.15 -22.46 0.16
CA HIS A 154 11.82 -21.57 1.28
C HIS A 154 10.41 -21.87 1.83
N PRO A 155 10.15 -21.56 3.12
CA PRO A 155 8.78 -21.60 3.63
C PRO A 155 7.88 -20.66 2.83
N SER A 156 6.66 -21.11 2.52
CA SER A 156 5.73 -20.37 1.66
C SER A 156 5.44 -18.95 2.15
N SER A 157 5.32 -18.76 3.47
CA SER A 157 5.10 -17.45 4.09
C SER A 157 6.28 -16.49 3.86
N VAL A 158 7.51 -17.00 3.85
CA VAL A 158 8.72 -16.22 3.57
C VAL A 158 8.79 -15.85 2.10
N ALA A 159 8.52 -16.80 1.20
CA ALA A 159 8.47 -16.54 -0.24
C ALA A 159 7.38 -15.51 -0.59
N ALA A 160 6.18 -15.65 -0.04
CA ALA A 160 5.09 -14.69 -0.24
C ALA A 160 5.44 -13.28 0.29
N ALA A 161 6.11 -13.19 1.45
CA ALA A 161 6.57 -11.92 2.00
C ALA A 161 7.65 -11.26 1.11
N ALA A 162 8.60 -12.04 0.61
CA ALA A 162 9.63 -11.60 -0.32
C ALA A 162 9.01 -11.09 -1.63
N ILE A 163 8.12 -11.87 -2.27
CA ILE A 163 7.42 -11.45 -3.50
C ILE A 163 6.63 -10.17 -3.23
N SER A 164 5.83 -10.11 -2.16
CA SER A 164 5.05 -8.92 -1.81
C SER A 164 5.92 -7.67 -1.61
N GLY A 165 7.10 -7.83 -0.99
CA GLY A 165 8.09 -6.76 -0.84
C GLY A 165 8.68 -6.31 -2.16
N TRP A 166 9.08 -7.25 -3.03
CA TRP A 166 9.54 -6.95 -4.38
C TRP A 166 8.49 -6.19 -5.20
N VAL A 167 7.22 -6.59 -5.10
CA VAL A 167 6.09 -5.93 -5.77
C VAL A 167 5.84 -4.51 -5.22
N LEU A 168 6.02 -4.28 -3.91
CA LEU A 168 5.98 -2.92 -3.36
C LEU A 168 7.04 -2.04 -3.99
N LEU A 169 8.29 -2.52 -4.09
CA LEU A 169 9.37 -1.74 -4.69
C LEU A 169 9.13 -1.47 -6.17
N LEU A 170 8.68 -2.48 -6.90
CA LEU A 170 8.31 -2.33 -8.30
C LEU A 170 7.21 -1.27 -8.50
N SER A 171 6.28 -1.14 -7.56
CA SER A 171 5.20 -0.14 -7.64
C SER A 171 5.70 1.31 -7.54
N GLY A 172 6.91 1.51 -7.02
CA GLY A 172 7.56 2.81 -6.92
C GLY A 172 8.41 3.19 -8.14
N ILE A 173 8.63 2.25 -9.08
CA ILE A 173 9.47 2.48 -10.27
C ILE A 173 8.61 2.84 -11.47
N ASP A 174 8.96 3.94 -12.15
CA ASP A 174 8.34 4.31 -13.43
C ASP A 174 8.65 3.29 -14.53
N ARG A 175 7.68 3.08 -15.44
CA ARG A 175 7.79 2.18 -16.62
C ARG A 175 9.13 2.29 -17.36
N TRP A 176 9.63 3.51 -17.53
CA TRP A 176 10.85 3.80 -18.28
C TRP A 176 12.13 3.35 -17.57
N ASN A 177 12.10 3.33 -16.23
CA ASN A 177 13.27 3.12 -15.38
C ASN A 177 13.55 1.65 -15.05
N VAL A 178 12.61 0.74 -15.37
CA VAL A 178 12.83 -0.70 -15.21
C VAL A 178 13.91 -1.17 -16.18
N SER A 179 14.96 -1.81 -15.66
CA SER A 179 16.04 -2.38 -16.47
C SER A 179 15.57 -3.60 -17.28
N PRO A 180 15.64 -3.57 -18.62
CA PRO A 180 15.23 -4.70 -19.46
C PRO A 180 16.18 -5.91 -19.36
N LYS A 181 17.34 -5.77 -18.71
CA LYS A 181 18.34 -6.85 -18.62
C LYS A 181 18.17 -7.70 -17.37
N LYS A 182 17.66 -7.12 -16.28
CA LYS A 182 17.66 -7.74 -14.95
C LYS A 182 16.46 -8.64 -14.70
N TRP A 183 15.30 -8.30 -15.27
CA TRP A 183 14.01 -8.87 -14.85
C TRP A 183 13.39 -9.85 -15.86
N LYS A 184 14.11 -10.25 -16.91
CA LYS A 184 13.56 -11.10 -17.99
C LYS A 184 13.06 -12.48 -17.54
N GLU A 185 13.56 -12.98 -16.42
CA GLU A 185 13.14 -14.28 -15.88
C GLU A 185 11.99 -14.15 -14.86
N SER A 186 11.53 -12.92 -14.56
CA SER A 186 10.53 -12.70 -13.51
C SER A 186 9.16 -13.28 -13.85
N ILE A 187 8.65 -13.12 -15.09
CA ILE A 187 7.36 -13.74 -15.48
C ILE A 187 7.45 -15.27 -15.46
N PRO A 188 8.44 -15.92 -16.11
CA PRO A 188 8.61 -17.38 -16.02
C PRO A 188 8.71 -17.88 -14.57
N PHE A 189 9.45 -17.16 -13.72
CA PHE A 189 9.57 -17.47 -12.30
C PHE A 189 8.21 -17.42 -11.59
N LEU A 190 7.45 -16.33 -11.73
CA LEU A 190 6.12 -16.18 -11.11
C LEU A 190 5.14 -17.27 -11.57
N LEU A 191 5.15 -17.60 -12.86
CA LEU A 191 4.32 -18.69 -13.41
C LEU A 191 4.73 -20.07 -12.88
N LYS A 192 6.03 -20.30 -12.62
CA LYS A 192 6.50 -21.52 -11.97
C LYS A 192 5.99 -21.60 -10.54
N GLN A 193 6.06 -20.51 -9.77
CA GLN A 193 5.58 -20.46 -8.38
C GLN A 193 4.09 -20.79 -8.29
N LEU A 194 3.26 -20.31 -9.23
CA LEU A 194 1.83 -20.61 -9.26
C LEU A 194 1.51 -22.11 -9.37
N LYS A 195 2.40 -22.92 -9.94
CA LYS A 195 2.20 -24.37 -10.10
C LYS A 195 2.46 -25.17 -8.82
N GLU A 196 3.13 -24.58 -7.84
CA GLU A 196 3.51 -25.27 -6.60
C GLU A 196 2.36 -25.33 -5.56
N ASP A 197 1.18 -24.78 -5.91
CA ASP A 197 -0.10 -24.84 -5.18
C ASP A 197 -0.08 -24.36 -3.72
N ASP A 198 0.58 -23.23 -3.46
CA ASP A 198 0.51 -22.55 -2.17
C ASP A 198 -0.35 -21.27 -2.26
N GLU A 199 -1.38 -21.18 -1.42
CA GLU A 199 -2.34 -20.06 -1.44
C GLU A 199 -1.67 -18.69 -1.28
N HIS A 200 -0.73 -18.56 -0.33
CA HIS A 200 -0.10 -17.27 -0.03
C HIS A 200 0.87 -16.84 -1.13
N VAL A 201 1.64 -17.78 -1.67
CA VAL A 201 2.55 -17.53 -2.79
C VAL A 201 1.77 -17.24 -4.06
N ASN A 202 0.64 -17.90 -4.27
CA ASN A 202 -0.24 -17.69 -5.42
C ASN A 202 -0.81 -16.28 -5.44
N VAL A 203 -1.37 -15.82 -4.31
CA VAL A 203 -1.90 -14.44 -4.21
C VAL A 203 -0.79 -13.42 -4.46
N ALA A 204 0.38 -13.56 -3.84
CA ALA A 204 1.49 -12.64 -4.05
C ALA A 204 2.00 -12.63 -5.50
N SER A 205 2.01 -13.80 -6.16
CA SER A 205 2.43 -13.94 -7.56
C SER A 205 1.43 -13.33 -8.52
N ILE A 206 0.12 -13.47 -8.25
CA ILE A 206 -0.94 -12.83 -9.05
C ILE A 206 -0.86 -11.30 -8.91
N GLU A 207 -0.67 -10.78 -7.69
CA GLU A 207 -0.46 -9.34 -7.47
C GLU A 207 0.77 -8.83 -8.23
N ALA A 208 1.86 -9.62 -8.28
CA ALA A 208 3.06 -9.28 -9.04
C ALA A 208 2.78 -9.18 -10.55
N LEU A 209 2.09 -10.17 -11.11
CA LEU A 209 1.69 -10.17 -12.51
C LEU A 209 0.75 -9.00 -12.84
N ALA A 210 -0.19 -8.70 -11.93
CA ALA A 210 -1.13 -7.59 -12.08
C ALA A 210 -0.40 -6.24 -12.23
N LEU A 211 0.61 -6.02 -11.38
CA LEU A 211 1.44 -4.82 -11.41
C LEU A 211 2.32 -4.75 -12.67
N ILE A 212 2.93 -5.87 -13.07
CA ILE A 212 3.75 -5.94 -14.30
C ILE A 212 2.91 -5.57 -15.54
N PHE A 213 1.68 -6.05 -15.59
CA PHE A 213 0.73 -5.76 -16.65
C PHE A 213 0.28 -4.28 -16.65
N GLU A 214 0.09 -3.66 -15.48
CA GLU A 214 -0.17 -2.22 -15.36
C GLU A 214 1.02 -1.39 -15.87
N ILE A 215 2.24 -1.77 -15.49
CA ILE A 215 3.46 -1.14 -15.98
C ILE A 215 3.54 -1.24 -17.51
N GLY A 216 2.97 -2.28 -18.11
CA GLY A 216 2.76 -2.37 -19.56
C GLY A 216 4.06 -2.53 -20.36
N SER A 217 5.13 -3.00 -19.72
CA SER A 217 6.44 -3.31 -20.32
C SER A 217 6.84 -4.77 -20.08
N LEU A 218 5.94 -5.71 -20.43
CA LEU A 218 6.14 -7.18 -20.35
C LEU A 218 7.45 -7.65 -20.98
N GLU A 219 7.91 -6.99 -22.05
CA GLU A 219 9.17 -7.29 -22.75
C GLU A 219 10.41 -7.17 -21.85
N LYS A 220 10.31 -6.39 -20.77
CA LYS A 220 11.37 -6.26 -19.76
C LYS A 220 11.37 -7.40 -18.74
N PHE A 221 10.25 -8.12 -18.62
CA PHE A 221 10.00 -9.14 -17.60
C PHE A 221 9.94 -10.58 -18.13
N SER A 222 10.03 -10.78 -19.45
CA SER A 222 10.03 -12.09 -20.08
C SER A 222 11.13 -12.25 -21.13
N ASN A 223 11.79 -13.40 -21.12
CA ASN A 223 12.71 -13.84 -22.16
C ASN A 223 11.99 -14.30 -23.44
N GLN A 224 10.73 -14.74 -23.33
CA GLN A 224 9.89 -15.22 -24.44
C GLN A 224 9.12 -14.11 -25.15
N ALA A 225 9.33 -12.84 -24.80
CA ALA A 225 8.58 -11.72 -25.38
C ALA A 225 8.64 -11.64 -26.91
N ARG A 226 9.69 -12.20 -27.54
CA ARG A 226 9.86 -12.25 -29.00
C ARG A 226 9.05 -13.34 -29.70
N GLU A 227 8.51 -14.30 -28.95
CA GLU A 227 7.72 -15.42 -29.48
C GLU A 227 6.26 -15.02 -29.73
N TYR A 228 5.83 -13.88 -29.17
CA TYR A 228 4.48 -13.35 -29.33
C TYR A 228 4.42 -12.30 -30.44
N ALA A 229 3.35 -12.31 -31.22
CA ALA A 229 3.12 -11.35 -32.30
C ALA A 229 2.84 -9.93 -31.76
N SER A 230 2.23 -9.83 -30.58
CA SER A 230 1.99 -8.57 -29.89
C SER A 230 2.03 -8.72 -28.37
N MET A 231 2.16 -7.57 -27.68
CA MET A 231 2.07 -7.48 -26.22
C MET A 231 0.73 -7.94 -25.66
N LYS A 232 -0.34 -7.74 -26.45
CA LYS A 232 -1.67 -8.22 -26.12
C LYS A 232 -1.71 -9.74 -26.14
N ASP A 233 -1.17 -10.37 -27.18
CA ASP A 233 -1.14 -11.84 -27.29
C ASP A 233 -0.31 -12.46 -26.15
N MET A 234 0.78 -11.78 -25.76
CA MET A 234 1.58 -12.19 -24.60
C MET A 234 0.78 -12.12 -23.30
N LYS A 235 0.08 -11.01 -23.06
CA LYS A 235 -0.79 -10.84 -21.89
C LYS A 235 -1.87 -11.93 -21.85
N ASP A 236 -2.53 -12.16 -22.99
CA ASP A 236 -3.60 -13.15 -23.13
C ASP A 236 -3.08 -14.58 -22.88
N GLY A 237 -1.89 -14.92 -23.41
CA GLY A 237 -1.24 -16.21 -23.18
C GLY A 237 -0.86 -16.45 -21.72
N ILE A 238 -0.34 -15.42 -21.03
CA ILE A 238 -0.03 -15.49 -19.59
C ILE A 238 -1.33 -15.63 -18.79
N MET A 239 -2.37 -14.87 -19.13
CA MET A 239 -3.66 -14.93 -18.45
C MET A 239 -4.32 -16.30 -18.59
N GLU A 240 -4.26 -16.90 -19.78
CA GLU A 240 -4.73 -18.27 -20.01
C GLU A 240 -3.94 -19.30 -19.19
N HIS A 241 -2.63 -19.09 -19.02
CA HIS A 241 -1.81 -19.92 -18.14
C HIS A 241 -2.26 -19.80 -16.68
N VAL A 242 -2.46 -18.57 -16.18
CA VAL A 242 -2.93 -18.30 -14.82
C VAL A 242 -4.30 -18.94 -14.60
N LYS A 243 -5.25 -18.77 -15.54
CA LYS A 243 -6.57 -19.41 -15.47
C LYS A 243 -6.46 -20.93 -15.37
N ARG A 244 -5.65 -21.56 -16.20
CA ARG A 244 -5.49 -23.02 -16.19
C ARG A 244 -4.96 -23.53 -14.84
N VAL A 245 -4.00 -22.82 -14.26
CA VAL A 245 -3.40 -23.19 -12.96
C VAL A 245 -4.37 -22.92 -11.81
N CYS A 246 -5.07 -21.77 -11.83
CA CYS A 246 -6.00 -21.37 -10.78
C CYS A 246 -7.39 -22.01 -10.89
N ASN A 247 -7.82 -22.55 -12.04
CA ASN A 247 -9.14 -23.20 -12.17
C ASN A 247 -9.21 -24.57 -11.46
N GLY A 248 -8.06 -25.19 -11.14
CA GLY A 248 -8.00 -26.40 -10.33
C GLY A 248 -8.19 -26.14 -8.83
N THR A 249 -7.90 -24.93 -8.38
CA THR A 249 -8.07 -24.44 -7.02
C THR A 249 -9.36 -23.62 -6.95
N LYS A 250 -10.30 -23.93 -6.05
CA LYS A 250 -11.58 -23.21 -5.94
C LYS A 250 -11.42 -21.77 -5.40
N GLN A 251 -10.73 -20.88 -6.12
CA GLN A 251 -10.48 -19.52 -5.65
C GLN A 251 -10.70 -18.47 -6.74
N ASP A 252 -11.44 -17.42 -6.38
CA ASP A 252 -11.72 -16.19 -7.13
C ASP A 252 -10.45 -15.34 -7.47
N THR A 253 -9.25 -15.91 -7.38
CA THR A 253 -7.98 -15.16 -7.54
C THR A 253 -7.68 -14.79 -8.98
N SER A 254 -8.18 -15.54 -9.97
CA SER A 254 -8.14 -15.12 -11.38
C SER A 254 -8.99 -13.89 -11.64
N LYS A 255 -10.09 -13.69 -10.90
CA LYS A 255 -10.91 -12.47 -10.98
C LYS A 255 -10.17 -11.23 -10.46
N ILE A 256 -9.22 -11.40 -9.54
CA ILE A 256 -8.33 -10.29 -9.11
C ILE A 256 -7.52 -9.78 -10.32
N LEU A 257 -7.17 -10.64 -11.27
CA LEU A 257 -6.45 -10.21 -12.47
C LEU A 257 -7.39 -9.70 -13.58
N GLU A 258 -8.67 -10.07 -13.60
CA GLU A 258 -9.62 -9.70 -14.66
C GLU A 258 -10.53 -8.51 -14.31
N ASP A 259 -11.10 -8.48 -13.11
CA ASP A 259 -12.13 -7.52 -12.69
C ASP A 259 -11.55 -6.24 -12.04
N ASP A 260 -10.31 -6.26 -11.57
CA ASP A 260 -9.73 -5.17 -10.77
C ASP A 260 -8.86 -4.19 -11.59
N TYR A 261 -8.62 -4.41 -12.90
CA TYR A 261 -7.86 -3.45 -13.74
C TYR A 261 -8.50 -2.05 -13.80
N ASP A 262 -9.83 -1.99 -13.82
CA ASP A 262 -10.60 -0.74 -13.93
C ASP A 262 -11.31 -0.36 -12.62
N LYS A 263 -11.07 -1.10 -11.54
CA LYS A 263 -11.82 -0.93 -10.30
C LYS A 263 -11.21 0.18 -9.43
N ILE A 264 -11.92 1.29 -9.39
CA ILE A 264 -11.60 2.38 -8.47
C ILE A 264 -11.96 1.95 -7.05
N VAL A 265 -10.95 1.76 -6.20
CA VAL A 265 -11.17 1.51 -4.77
C VAL A 265 -11.24 2.84 -4.04
N THR A 266 -12.39 3.13 -3.44
CA THR A 266 -12.56 4.34 -2.62
C THR A 266 -12.41 4.01 -1.15
N LEU A 267 -11.43 4.60 -0.48
CA LEU A 267 -11.24 4.53 0.95
C LEU A 267 -11.70 5.83 1.62
N THR A 268 -12.71 5.76 2.47
CA THR A 268 -13.19 6.93 3.21
C THR A 268 -12.41 7.12 4.50
N LEU A 269 -11.60 8.18 4.57
CA LEU A 269 -10.80 8.58 5.72
C LEU A 269 -11.37 9.87 6.32
N GLY A 270 -12.18 9.71 7.37
CA GLY A 270 -12.82 10.86 8.02
C GLY A 270 -13.87 11.51 7.11
N ARG A 271 -13.62 12.76 6.68
CA ARG A 271 -14.50 13.51 5.75
C ARG A 271 -14.03 13.47 4.30
N THR A 272 -12.84 12.95 4.03
CA THR A 272 -12.25 12.87 2.68
C THR A 272 -12.27 11.43 2.21
N SER A 273 -12.64 11.20 0.96
CA SER A 273 -12.51 9.90 0.29
C SER A 273 -11.29 9.90 -0.61
N LEU A 274 -10.42 8.93 -0.45
CA LEU A 274 -9.29 8.71 -1.35
C LEU A 274 -9.63 7.61 -2.34
N THR A 275 -9.47 7.90 -3.62
CA THR A 275 -9.75 6.95 -4.71
C THR A 275 -8.44 6.44 -5.30
N PHE A 276 -8.27 5.13 -5.35
CA PHE A 276 -7.14 4.48 -6.00
C PHE A 276 -7.60 3.94 -7.35
N SER A 277 -6.94 4.38 -8.41
CA SER A 277 -7.23 3.95 -9.79
C SER A 277 -6.12 3.10 -10.41
N THR A 278 -5.04 2.82 -9.66
CA THR A 278 -3.88 2.05 -10.13
C THR A 278 -3.51 0.97 -9.11
N TRP A 279 -3.12 -0.20 -9.61
CA TRP A 279 -2.52 -1.29 -8.86
C TRP A 279 -1.29 -0.87 -8.08
N SER A 280 -0.46 0.00 -8.67
CA SER A 280 0.71 0.53 -7.98
C SER A 280 0.33 1.22 -6.67
N LYS A 281 -0.65 2.13 -6.70
CA LYS A 281 -1.12 2.83 -5.50
C LYS A 281 -1.90 1.93 -4.55
N LEU A 282 -2.69 0.99 -5.08
CA LEU A 282 -3.39 -0.03 -4.27
C LEU A 282 -2.41 -0.92 -3.50
N LYS A 283 -1.34 -1.35 -4.15
CA LYS A 283 -0.29 -2.17 -3.52
C LYS A 283 0.46 -1.37 -2.44
N GLN A 284 0.85 -0.14 -2.73
CA GLN A 284 1.46 0.75 -1.74
C GLN A 284 0.57 0.92 -0.51
N MET A 285 -0.72 1.21 -0.74
CA MET A 285 -1.69 1.35 0.34
C MET A 285 -1.87 0.04 1.12
N SER A 286 -2.07 -1.10 0.46
CA SER A 286 -2.33 -2.38 1.13
C SER A 286 -1.13 -2.81 1.96
N TYR A 287 0.09 -2.61 1.45
CA TYR A 287 1.32 -2.93 2.14
C TYR A 287 1.54 -2.03 3.37
N ILE A 288 1.43 -0.71 3.21
CA ILE A 288 1.58 0.25 4.31
C ILE A 288 0.49 0.04 5.36
N ARG A 289 -0.75 -0.25 4.95
CA ARG A 289 -1.85 -0.59 5.86
C ARG A 289 -1.55 -1.85 6.67
N LYS A 290 -1.01 -2.89 6.05
CA LYS A 290 -0.59 -4.11 6.75
C LYS A 290 0.53 -3.81 7.74
N PHE A 291 1.49 -2.97 7.36
CA PHE A 291 2.65 -2.63 8.18
C PHE A 291 2.28 -1.75 9.41
N LEU A 292 1.38 -0.78 9.23
CA LEU A 292 0.91 0.11 10.31
C LEU A 292 -0.24 -0.48 11.14
N GLY A 293 -0.91 -1.52 10.65
CA GLY A 293 -2.04 -2.16 11.30
C GLY A 293 -3.15 -1.16 11.62
N ASN A 294 -3.54 -1.11 12.90
CA ASN A 294 -4.66 -0.28 13.37
C ASN A 294 -4.37 1.23 13.32
N GLY A 295 -3.10 1.64 13.24
CA GLY A 295 -2.72 3.04 13.21
C GLY A 295 -2.68 3.66 11.81
N PHE A 296 -2.93 2.87 10.76
CA PHE A 296 -2.94 3.35 9.36
C PHE A 296 -3.80 4.60 9.17
N LYS A 297 -5.01 4.63 9.74
CA LYS A 297 -5.91 5.79 9.63
C LYS A 297 -5.32 7.04 10.26
N ASN A 298 -4.64 6.91 11.40
CA ASN A 298 -4.05 8.06 12.08
C ASN A 298 -2.86 8.62 11.29
N HIS A 299 -1.98 7.73 10.82
CA HIS A 299 -0.89 8.07 9.93
C HIS A 299 -1.37 8.74 8.64
N MET A 300 -2.43 8.24 8.00
CA MET A 300 -2.98 8.89 6.81
C MET A 300 -3.56 10.28 7.04
N MET A 301 -3.82 10.70 8.29
CA MET A 301 -4.36 12.02 8.62
C MET A 301 -3.29 13.00 9.11
N GLU A 302 -2.19 12.50 9.66
CA GLU A 302 -1.16 13.30 10.34
C GLU A 302 0.21 13.23 9.65
N ASN A 303 0.49 12.19 8.86
CA ASN A 303 1.81 11.95 8.26
C ASN A 303 1.92 12.63 6.90
N GLU A 304 2.68 13.72 6.85
CA GLU A 304 2.97 14.49 5.64
C GLU A 304 3.59 13.65 4.51
N HIS A 305 4.45 12.69 4.85
CA HIS A 305 5.04 11.82 3.84
C HIS A 305 3.98 10.96 3.14
N LEU A 306 3.02 10.40 3.90
CA LEU A 306 1.92 9.64 3.30
C LEU A 306 0.97 10.52 2.50
N HIS A 307 0.77 11.78 2.93
CA HIS A 307 0.02 12.77 2.16
C HIS A 307 0.65 12.99 0.78
N ASN A 308 1.98 13.11 0.73
CA ASN A 308 2.73 13.29 -0.52
C ASN A 308 2.69 12.02 -1.39
N VAL A 309 2.88 10.84 -0.80
CA VAL A 309 2.86 9.55 -1.53
C VAL A 309 1.51 9.28 -2.17
N PHE A 310 0.40 9.57 -1.47
CA PHE A 310 -0.96 9.28 -1.95
C PHE A 310 -1.68 10.49 -2.54
N HIS A 311 -1.03 11.64 -2.64
CA HIS A 311 -1.65 12.93 -3.00
C HIS A 311 -2.94 13.19 -2.19
N PHE A 312 -2.88 12.90 -0.90
CA PHE A 312 -4.00 13.03 0.03
C PHE A 312 -3.89 14.33 0.81
N ALA A 313 -4.95 15.15 0.78
CA ALA A 313 -5.11 16.28 1.68
C ALA A 313 -6.22 15.97 2.68
N PRO A 314 -5.91 15.75 3.97
CA PRO A 314 -6.95 15.62 4.98
C PRO A 314 -7.75 16.92 5.03
N ALA A 315 -9.09 16.82 5.05
CA ALA A 315 -9.92 17.97 5.38
C ALA A 315 -9.63 18.31 6.85
N THR A 316 -8.73 19.27 7.07
CA THR A 316 -8.48 19.84 8.39
C THR A 316 -9.84 20.26 8.96
N LYS A 317 -10.08 19.95 10.24
CA LYS A 317 -11.11 20.71 10.94
C LYS A 317 -10.68 22.16 10.79
N CYS A 318 -11.51 22.98 10.15
CA CYS A 318 -11.41 24.42 10.22
C CYS A 318 -11.24 24.75 11.71
N SER A 319 -10.01 25.04 12.14
CA SER A 319 -9.83 25.77 13.38
C SER A 319 -10.37 27.16 13.06
N ASP A 320 -11.34 27.61 13.85
CA ASP A 320 -11.85 28.98 13.83
C ASP A 320 -10.76 29.99 14.30
N ASP A 321 -9.53 29.84 13.84
CA ASP A 321 -8.43 30.76 14.10
C ASP A 321 -8.24 31.61 12.85
N LEU A 322 -8.95 32.74 12.86
CA LEU A 322 -8.73 33.98 12.12
C LEU A 322 -7.49 34.00 11.21
N GLU A 323 -7.69 33.77 9.91
CA GLU A 323 -6.75 34.22 8.87
C GLU A 323 -6.74 35.75 8.84
N LEU A 324 -5.77 36.36 9.52
CA LEU A 324 -5.58 37.81 9.64
C LEU A 324 -4.84 38.45 8.44
N TYR A 325 -4.71 37.74 7.32
CA TYR A 325 -4.00 38.27 6.14
C TYR A 325 -4.63 37.79 4.83
N LYS A 326 -5.21 38.72 4.07
CA LYS A 326 -5.57 38.54 2.66
C LYS A 326 -4.58 39.34 1.80
N PRO A 327 -3.84 38.71 0.87
CA PRO A 327 -3.04 39.42 -0.12
C PRO A 327 -3.92 40.25 -1.05
N GLU A 328 -3.53 41.50 -1.34
CA GLU A 328 -4.28 42.50 -2.11
C GLU A 328 -4.18 42.36 -3.64
N PHE A 329 -3.97 41.16 -4.19
CA PHE A 329 -3.96 41.00 -5.64
C PHE A 329 -5.25 40.34 -6.15
N GLU A 330 -5.92 41.11 -7.00
CA GLU A 330 -7.28 40.99 -7.49
C GLU A 330 -7.47 39.76 -8.41
N GLU A 331 -7.79 38.59 -7.83
CA GLU A 331 -8.38 37.50 -8.61
C GLU A 331 -9.89 37.69 -8.70
N VAL A 332 -10.37 37.92 -9.92
CA VAL A 332 -11.78 38.07 -10.28
C VAL A 332 -12.51 36.75 -10.03
N VAL A 333 -13.02 36.57 -8.82
CA VAL A 333 -13.88 35.44 -8.44
C VAL A 333 -15.33 35.90 -8.45
N PHE A 334 -16.14 35.29 -9.32
CA PHE A 334 -17.60 35.40 -9.34
C PHE A 334 -18.16 35.11 -7.93
N ARG A 335 -18.64 36.16 -7.23
CA ARG A 335 -19.33 35.99 -5.95
C ARG A 335 -20.78 35.59 -6.18
N VAL A 336 -21.07 34.29 -6.10
CA VAL A 336 -22.44 33.85 -5.79
C VAL A 336 -22.65 34.09 -4.30
N PHE A 337 -23.49 35.07 -3.96
CA PHE A 337 -23.88 35.36 -2.59
C PHE A 337 -24.71 34.19 -2.04
N VAL A 338 -24.19 33.47 -1.06
CA VAL A 338 -24.93 32.43 -0.31
C VAL A 338 -25.09 32.95 1.13
N PRO A 339 -26.33 33.27 1.57
CA PRO A 339 -26.55 33.83 2.90
C PRO A 339 -26.10 32.88 4.02
N GLU A 340 -25.47 33.47 5.02
CA GLU A 340 -24.79 32.83 6.14
C GLU A 340 -25.79 32.47 7.26
N VAL A 341 -26.70 31.54 6.97
CA VAL A 341 -27.46 30.83 8.02
C VAL A 341 -27.64 29.37 7.61
N ARG A 342 -26.59 28.56 7.74
CA ARG A 342 -26.71 27.10 7.63
C ARG A 342 -26.75 26.49 9.02
N ARG A 343 -27.97 26.20 9.49
CA ARG A 343 -28.19 25.31 10.65
C ARG A 343 -27.58 23.94 10.35
N GLU A 344 -26.81 23.38 11.28
CA GLU A 344 -26.01 22.14 11.17
C GLU A 344 -26.76 20.85 10.75
N ASN A 345 -28.08 20.87 10.61
CA ASN A 345 -28.90 19.68 10.33
C ASN A 345 -29.47 19.58 8.90
N CYS A 346 -28.99 20.39 7.95
CA CYS A 346 -29.59 20.44 6.60
C CYS A 346 -29.11 19.38 5.60
N ALA A 347 -27.91 18.81 5.73
CA ALA A 347 -27.38 17.86 4.74
C ALA A 347 -28.26 16.60 4.60
N ASN A 348 -28.75 16.07 5.73
CA ASN A 348 -29.62 14.89 5.74
C ASN A 348 -31.06 15.17 5.27
N ARG A 349 -31.51 16.43 5.23
CA ARG A 349 -32.85 16.80 4.76
C ARG A 349 -32.96 16.78 3.24
N ILE A 350 -31.87 17.09 2.52
CA ILE A 350 -31.84 17.06 1.04
C ILE A 350 -32.01 15.63 0.54
N HIS A 351 -31.49 14.63 1.26
CA HIS A 351 -31.59 13.21 0.86
C HIS A 351 -32.85 12.49 1.37
N LYS A 352 -33.54 13.05 2.39
CA LYS A 352 -34.71 12.40 3.02
C LYS A 352 -36.06 13.03 2.66
N SER A 353 -36.06 14.17 1.96
CA SER A 353 -37.29 14.81 1.50
C SER A 353 -37.86 14.11 0.26
N HIS A 354 -39.13 13.72 0.32
CA HIS A 354 -39.90 13.16 -0.80
C HIS A 354 -39.87 14.08 -2.05
N ASN A 355 -39.72 15.40 -1.83
CA ASN A 355 -39.68 16.43 -2.87
C ASN A 355 -38.27 16.89 -3.28
N SER A 356 -37.21 16.20 -2.85
CA SER A 356 -35.84 16.57 -3.22
C SER A 356 -35.56 16.47 -4.72
N LEU A 357 -34.67 17.32 -5.23
CA LEU A 357 -34.21 17.30 -6.63
C LEU A 357 -33.63 15.93 -7.01
N LEU A 358 -32.91 15.27 -6.10
CA LEU A 358 -32.36 13.92 -6.29
C LEU A 358 -33.45 12.84 -6.39
N SER A 359 -34.50 12.91 -5.55
CA SER A 359 -35.66 11.99 -5.64
C SER A 359 -36.41 12.18 -6.96
N LYS A 360 -36.67 13.43 -7.35
CA LYS A 360 -37.30 13.74 -8.64
C LYS A 360 -36.47 13.27 -9.83
N GLY A 361 -35.14 13.42 -9.77
CA GLY A 361 -34.22 12.91 -10.79
C GLY A 361 -34.25 11.39 -10.91
N ARG A 362 -34.21 10.67 -9.77
CA ARG A 362 -34.34 9.21 -9.73
C ARG A 362 -35.67 8.70 -10.28
N THR A 363 -36.78 9.38 -9.95
CA THR A 363 -38.10 9.01 -10.47
C THR A 363 -38.20 9.24 -11.97
N LYS A 364 -37.70 10.38 -12.49
CA LYS A 364 -37.63 10.63 -13.94
C LYS A 364 -36.82 9.56 -14.67
N LEU A 365 -35.66 9.17 -14.13
CA LEU A 365 -34.82 8.13 -14.70
C LEU A 365 -35.53 6.75 -14.73
N ARG A 366 -36.18 6.37 -13.62
CA ARG A 366 -36.97 5.13 -13.54
C ARG A 366 -38.17 5.10 -14.49
N ASN A 367 -38.81 6.24 -14.72
CA ASN A 367 -39.91 6.34 -15.68
C ASN A 367 -39.41 6.19 -17.12
N LYS A 368 -38.25 6.76 -17.44
CA LYS A 368 -37.61 6.57 -18.75
C LYS A 368 -37.23 5.10 -19.01
N TYR A 369 -36.71 4.40 -18.00
CA TYR A 369 -36.44 2.96 -18.15
C TYR A 369 -37.72 2.12 -18.28
N ARG A 370 -38.82 2.51 -17.62
CA ARG A 370 -40.12 1.84 -17.81
C ARG A 370 -40.70 2.06 -19.21
N SER A 371 -40.63 3.27 -19.75
CA SER A 371 -41.12 3.54 -21.12
C SER A 371 -40.32 2.75 -22.16
N LEU A 372 -38.99 2.72 -22.03
CA LEU A 372 -38.13 1.92 -22.91
C LEU A 372 -38.43 0.41 -22.81
N ALA A 373 -38.79 -0.08 -21.63
CA ALA A 373 -39.19 -1.47 -21.40
C ALA A 373 -40.60 -1.80 -21.96
N GLU A 374 -41.49 -0.80 -22.03
CA GLU A 374 -42.82 -0.94 -22.66
C GLU A 374 -42.74 -0.86 -24.19
N GLU A 375 -41.89 0.03 -24.72
CA GLU A 375 -41.59 0.10 -26.16
C GLU A 375 -40.97 -1.20 -26.69
N THR A 376 -40.11 -1.85 -25.90
CA THR A 376 -39.55 -3.17 -26.25
C THR A 376 -40.57 -4.31 -26.15
N LYS A 377 -41.67 -4.14 -25.38
CA LYS A 377 -42.79 -5.10 -25.36
C LYS A 377 -43.79 -4.88 -26.49
N ALA A 378 -43.92 -3.65 -26.98
CA ALA A 378 -44.82 -3.30 -28.10
C ALA A 378 -44.26 -3.70 -29.48
N GLY A 379 -42.99 -4.09 -29.58
CA GLY A 379 -42.30 -4.43 -30.83
C GLY A 379 -42.40 -5.88 -31.30
N HIS A 380 -43.46 -6.62 -30.95
CA HIS A 380 -43.77 -7.93 -31.56
C HIS A 380 -45.27 -8.02 -31.84
N ILE A 381 -45.72 -7.32 -32.89
CA ILE A 381 -46.88 -7.76 -33.65
C ILE A 381 -46.29 -8.41 -34.90
N ALA A 382 -46.49 -9.73 -34.98
CA ALA A 382 -46.19 -10.49 -36.17
C ALA A 382 -47.16 -10.03 -37.27
N ASP A 383 -46.63 -9.44 -38.33
CA ASP A 383 -47.35 -9.37 -39.61
C ASP A 383 -47.28 -10.77 -40.23
N GLU A 384 -48.26 -11.60 -39.87
CA GLU A 384 -48.81 -12.58 -40.81
C GLU A 384 -49.68 -11.79 -41.80
N GLU A 385 -49.36 -11.81 -43.09
CA GLU A 385 -50.29 -12.25 -44.15
C GLU A 385 -49.65 -12.20 -45.54
N LEU A 386 -49.75 -13.36 -46.21
CA LEU A 386 -50.13 -13.58 -47.63
C LEU A 386 -49.24 -12.99 -48.74
N ASP A 387 -48.46 -13.89 -49.37
CA ASP A 387 -48.71 -14.35 -50.74
C ASP A 387 -48.14 -15.77 -50.97
#